data_AF-A0A2V6K4A4-F1
#
_entry.id   AF-A0A2V6K4A4-F1
#
_cell.length_a   1.000
_cell.length_b   1.000
_cell.length_c   1.000
_cell.angle_alpha   90.00
_cell.angle_beta   90.00
_cell.angle_gamma   90.00
#
_symmetry.space_group_name_H-M   'P 1'
#
loop_
_entity.id
_entity.type
_entity.pdbx_description
1 polymer ?
#
loop_
_entity_poly.entity_id
_entity_poly.type
_entity_poly.pdbx_seq_one_letter_code
_entity_poly.pdbx_strand_id
1 'polypeptide(L)'
;MEIKKEVFRELAMEAGPKTIVATNTSALPVSELADVTVSPEHVIGLHFFNPVSRMKLVEVVIAKQTCDETRDRSLAFVRQIGKVPVVVRDSPGFLVNRVLFPYLLDAAELFESGVDAERIDRALVEWGMPMGPLRLIDEIGVDITIDIGNTLEKAYGQRDHVAAVLLWLRDQEMLGRKTGAGFYKYEGKKQAPNNLLVRSRRGFHREPEGVEGPNIPPDSHRDPRLRSNEEELTHRLIFLMVNEAARCVEEGVVDSPEDADYGMILGTGFAP
;
A
#
# COMPACT_ATOMS: atom_id res chain seq x y z
N MET A 1 -14.84 5.87 7.12
CA MET A 1 -14.62 6.08 8.57
C MET A 1 -15.91 5.93 9.36
N GLU A 2 -16.98 6.67 9.03
CA GLU A 2 -18.25 6.68 9.78
C GLU A 2 -18.82 5.31 10.18
N ILE A 3 -18.97 4.38 9.23
CA ILE A 3 -19.51 3.04 9.51
C ILE A 3 -18.67 2.31 10.57
N LYS A 4 -17.33 2.45 10.52
CA LYS A 4 -16.47 1.82 11.53
C LYS A 4 -16.62 2.49 12.90
N LYS A 5 -16.78 3.81 12.95
CA LYS A 5 -17.01 4.54 14.22
C LYS A 5 -18.33 4.12 14.87
N GLU A 6 -19.38 3.92 14.08
CA GLU A 6 -20.67 3.40 14.56
C GLU A 6 -20.55 1.99 15.14
N VAL A 7 -19.98 1.06 14.38
CA VAL A 7 -19.77 -0.33 14.82
C VAL A 7 -18.89 -0.40 16.07
N PHE A 8 -17.82 0.40 16.15
CA PHE A 8 -16.93 0.41 17.31
C PHE A 8 -17.61 0.95 18.56
N ARG A 9 -18.45 1.98 18.41
CA ARG A 9 -19.23 2.52 19.52
C ARG A 9 -20.17 1.45 20.10
N GLU A 10 -20.93 0.78 19.24
CA GLU A 10 -21.88 -0.27 19.64
C GLU A 10 -21.16 -1.47 20.27
N LEU A 11 -20.14 -1.99 19.59
CA LEU A 11 -19.39 -3.16 20.04
C LEU A 11 -18.72 -2.94 21.40
N ALA A 12 -18.11 -1.77 21.61
CA ALA A 12 -17.48 -1.43 22.88
C ALA A 12 -18.49 -1.31 24.03
N MET A 13 -19.71 -0.83 23.76
CA MET A 13 -20.77 -0.77 24.77
C MET A 13 -21.26 -2.19 25.14
N GLU A 14 -21.45 -3.08 24.16
CA GLU A 14 -21.99 -4.43 24.40
C GLU A 14 -20.95 -5.40 25.00
N ALA A 15 -19.70 -5.33 24.56
CA ALA A 15 -18.64 -6.25 24.99
C ALA A 15 -18.16 -6.02 26.43
N GLY A 16 -18.50 -4.88 27.02
CA GLY A 16 -18.11 -4.48 28.37
C GLY A 16 -16.72 -3.82 28.44
N PRO A 17 -16.46 -3.04 29.50
CA PRO A 17 -15.36 -2.07 29.55
C PRO A 17 -13.95 -2.67 29.67
N LYS A 18 -13.81 -3.99 29.83
CA LYS A 18 -12.51 -4.69 29.92
C LYS A 18 -12.19 -5.53 28.68
N THR A 19 -13.08 -5.54 27.69
CA THR A 19 -12.92 -6.33 26.48
C THR A 19 -12.10 -5.56 25.47
N ILE A 20 -11.05 -6.20 24.95
CA ILE A 20 -10.22 -5.63 23.89
C ILE A 20 -11.00 -5.66 22.59
N VAL A 21 -11.11 -4.51 21.93
CA VAL A 21 -11.73 -4.38 20.61
C VAL A 21 -10.64 -4.06 19.58
N ALA A 22 -10.48 -4.94 18.60
CA ALA A 22 -9.44 -4.82 17.59
C ALA A 22 -10.01 -4.47 16.20
N THR A 23 -9.32 -3.61 15.44
CA THR A 23 -9.63 -3.31 14.04
C THR A 23 -8.59 -3.92 13.08
N ASN A 24 -9.05 -4.51 11.97
CA ASN A 24 -8.21 -4.89 10.83
C ASN A 24 -8.28 -3.83 9.70
N THR A 25 -8.21 -2.54 10.05
CA THR A 25 -8.11 -1.51 9.01
C THR A 25 -6.70 -1.46 8.44
N SER A 26 -6.54 -1.02 7.19
CA SER A 26 -5.23 -0.99 6.51
C SER A 26 -4.59 0.40 6.43
N ALA A 27 -5.36 1.48 6.64
CA ALA A 27 -4.86 2.86 6.54
C ALA A 27 -5.62 3.88 7.40
N LEU A 28 -6.74 3.51 8.03
CA LEU A 28 -7.52 4.44 8.85
C LEU A 28 -6.90 4.55 10.26
N PRO A 29 -6.83 5.76 10.85
CA PRO A 29 -6.29 5.94 12.18
C PRO A 29 -7.09 5.16 13.23
N VAL A 30 -6.40 4.36 14.04
CA VAL A 30 -6.99 3.57 15.13
C VAL A 30 -7.40 4.49 16.28
N SER A 31 -6.66 5.57 16.53
CA SER A 31 -6.96 6.55 17.58
C SER A 31 -8.31 7.22 17.36
N GLU A 32 -8.68 7.50 16.10
CA GLU A 32 -10.02 8.03 15.78
C GLU A 32 -11.15 7.03 16.05
N LEU A 33 -10.87 5.73 15.96
CA LEU A 33 -11.82 4.68 16.32
C LEU A 33 -11.90 4.52 17.83
N ALA A 34 -10.78 4.67 18.54
CA ALA A 34 -10.74 4.62 19.99
C ALA A 34 -11.57 5.77 20.62
N ASP A 35 -11.44 6.99 20.10
CA ASP A 35 -12.09 8.21 20.60
C ASP A 35 -13.63 8.14 20.66
N VAL A 36 -14.26 7.25 19.89
CA VAL A 36 -15.73 7.10 19.86
C VAL A 36 -16.25 5.99 20.77
N THR A 37 -15.35 5.29 21.49
CA THR A 37 -15.70 4.17 22.38
C THR A 37 -15.73 4.59 23.85
N VAL A 38 -16.39 3.78 24.69
CA VAL A 38 -16.48 4.00 26.14
C VAL A 38 -15.23 3.54 26.91
N SER A 39 -14.29 2.85 26.25
CA SER A 39 -13.06 2.31 26.85
C SER A 39 -11.91 2.35 25.83
N PRO A 40 -11.48 3.56 25.42
CA PRO A 40 -10.48 3.75 24.36
C PRO A 40 -9.14 3.06 24.64
N GLU A 41 -8.79 2.83 25.90
CA GLU A 41 -7.58 2.12 26.33
C GLU A 41 -7.57 0.63 25.96
N HIS A 42 -8.74 0.07 25.65
CA HIS A 42 -8.92 -1.31 25.20
C HIS A 42 -9.13 -1.43 23.68
N VAL A 43 -8.95 -0.35 22.93
CA VAL A 43 -8.98 -0.37 21.46
C VAL A 43 -7.58 -0.51 20.89
N ILE A 44 -7.41 -1.36 19.89
CA ILE A 44 -6.11 -1.62 19.22
C ILE A 44 -6.28 -1.94 17.73
N GLY A 45 -5.25 -1.75 16.92
CA GLY A 45 -5.21 -2.28 15.55
C GLY A 45 -4.49 -3.63 15.50
N LEU A 46 -5.11 -4.59 14.80
CA LEU A 46 -4.48 -5.85 14.42
C LEU A 46 -4.59 -5.96 12.89
N HIS A 47 -3.60 -5.42 12.19
CA HIS A 47 -3.59 -5.38 10.73
C HIS A 47 -2.92 -6.63 10.16
N PHE A 48 -3.75 -7.49 9.56
CA PHE A 48 -3.37 -8.71 8.88
C PHE A 48 -3.16 -8.47 7.39
N PHE A 49 -2.22 -9.20 6.81
CA PHE A 49 -1.91 -9.12 5.38
C PHE A 49 -2.58 -10.24 4.59
N ASN A 50 -3.13 -9.92 3.42
CA ASN A 50 -3.77 -10.88 2.52
C ASN A 50 -2.72 -11.63 1.68
N PRO A 51 -2.78 -12.97 1.53
CA PRO A 51 -3.67 -13.93 2.21
C PRO A 51 -3.30 -14.19 3.66
N VAL A 52 -4.27 -14.03 4.57
CA VAL A 52 -4.07 -14.19 6.03
C VAL A 52 -3.54 -15.58 6.38
N SER A 53 -3.87 -16.62 5.62
CA SER A 53 -3.36 -17.97 5.87
C SER A 53 -1.87 -18.15 5.54
N ARG A 54 -1.29 -17.29 4.69
CA ARG A 54 0.11 -17.39 4.22
C ARG A 54 1.01 -16.34 4.84
N MET A 55 0.51 -15.12 4.99
CA MET A 55 1.29 -14.01 5.52
C MET A 55 1.51 -14.21 7.03
N LYS A 56 2.76 -14.10 7.48
CA LYS A 56 3.12 -14.30 8.89
C LYS A 56 2.99 -13.02 9.71
N LEU A 57 3.23 -11.87 9.10
CA LEU A 57 3.23 -10.58 9.78
C LEU A 57 1.82 -10.18 10.23
N VAL A 58 1.75 -9.55 11.39
CA VAL A 58 0.61 -8.74 11.84
C VAL A 58 1.17 -7.45 12.41
N GLU A 59 0.72 -6.31 11.92
CA GLU A 59 1.03 -5.02 12.55
C GLU A 59 0.08 -4.84 13.75
N VAL A 60 0.66 -4.72 14.94
CA VAL A 60 -0.04 -4.42 16.18
C VAL A 60 0.03 -2.92 16.40
N VAL A 61 -1.04 -2.23 15.97
CA VAL A 61 -1.11 -0.78 15.92
C VAL A 61 -1.59 -0.21 17.25
N ILE A 62 -0.73 0.56 17.90
CA ILE A 62 -0.98 1.17 19.21
C ILE A 62 -1.56 2.56 18.99
N ALA A 63 -2.85 2.72 19.33
CA ALA A 63 -3.48 4.03 19.35
C ALA A 63 -2.97 4.86 20.53
N LYS A 64 -3.18 6.18 20.47
CA LYS A 64 -2.71 7.11 21.50
C LYS A 64 -3.19 6.76 22.92
N GLN A 65 -4.38 6.17 23.02
CA GLN A 65 -5.06 5.85 24.27
C GLN A 65 -4.80 4.41 24.74
N THR A 66 -4.33 3.52 23.85
CA THR A 66 -4.16 2.09 24.13
C THR A 66 -3.22 1.88 25.32
N CYS A 67 -3.67 1.14 26.35
CA CYS A 67 -2.83 0.84 27.50
C CYS A 67 -1.87 -0.34 27.25
N ASP A 68 -0.82 -0.43 28.08
CA ASP A 68 0.19 -1.49 27.99
C ASP A 68 -0.41 -2.89 28.14
N GLU A 69 -1.42 -3.08 28.99
CA GLU A 69 -2.09 -4.37 29.16
C GLU A 69 -2.76 -4.84 27.86
N THR A 70 -3.43 -3.93 27.16
CA THR A 70 -4.07 -4.20 25.86
C THR A 70 -3.04 -4.56 24.80
N ARG A 71 -1.91 -3.82 24.75
CA ARG A 71 -0.77 -4.14 23.87
C ARG A 71 -0.27 -5.56 24.15
N ASP A 72 0.07 -5.86 25.39
CA ASP A 72 0.74 -7.11 25.75
C ASP A 72 -0.15 -8.32 25.52
N ARG A 73 -1.45 -8.22 25.85
CA ARG A 73 -2.44 -9.27 25.55
C ARG A 73 -2.62 -9.47 24.06
N SER A 74 -2.60 -8.41 23.27
CA SER A 74 -2.71 -8.50 21.80
C SER A 74 -1.48 -9.14 21.17
N LEU A 75 -0.28 -8.79 21.66
CA LEU A 75 0.97 -9.45 21.26
C LEU A 75 0.96 -10.95 21.58
N ALA A 76 0.47 -11.32 22.77
CA ALA A 76 0.31 -12.72 23.16
C ALA A 76 -0.68 -13.45 22.24
N PHE A 77 -1.82 -12.83 21.92
CA PHE A 77 -2.81 -13.38 21.00
C PHE A 77 -2.24 -13.61 19.60
N VAL A 78 -1.55 -12.62 19.02
CA VAL A 78 -0.94 -12.73 17.68
C VAL A 78 0.06 -13.89 17.63
N ARG A 79 0.91 -14.04 18.66
CA ARG A 79 1.84 -15.17 18.76
C ARG A 79 1.12 -16.51 18.91
N GLN A 80 0.05 -16.55 19.70
CA GLN A 80 -0.74 -17.77 19.94
C GLN A 80 -1.37 -18.30 18.64
N ILE A 81 -1.79 -17.42 17.72
CA ILE A 81 -2.33 -17.82 16.41
C ILE A 81 -1.26 -18.11 15.35
N GLY A 82 0.02 -18.23 15.76
CA GLY A 82 1.14 -18.58 14.88
C GLY A 82 1.56 -17.45 13.93
N LYS A 83 1.21 -16.21 14.26
CA LYS A 83 1.63 -15.00 13.54
C LYS A 83 2.78 -14.34 14.27
N VAL A 84 3.46 -13.42 13.57
CA VAL A 84 4.54 -12.66 14.17
C VAL A 84 4.16 -11.17 14.22
N PRO A 85 4.06 -10.60 15.43
CA PRO A 85 3.70 -9.20 15.59
C PRO A 85 4.88 -8.28 15.28
N VAL A 86 4.60 -7.14 14.68
CA VAL A 86 5.45 -5.93 14.74
C VAL A 86 4.65 -4.83 15.42
N VAL A 87 5.23 -4.17 16.42
CA VAL A 87 4.56 -3.07 17.14
C VAL A 87 4.74 -1.80 16.33
N VAL A 88 3.64 -1.11 16.04
CA VAL A 88 3.65 0.16 15.32
C VAL A 88 2.76 1.17 16.04
N ARG A 89 3.17 2.44 16.10
CA ARG A 89 2.30 3.52 16.55
C ARG A 89 1.29 3.86 15.46
N ASP A 90 0.12 4.32 15.87
CA ASP A 90 -0.93 4.74 14.95
C ASP A 90 -0.48 5.93 14.09
N SER A 91 -0.38 5.70 12.79
CA SER A 91 -0.09 6.69 11.76
C SER A 91 -0.83 6.32 10.47
N PRO A 92 -1.17 7.27 9.59
CA PRO A 92 -1.76 6.96 8.28
C PRO A 92 -0.88 5.97 7.51
N GLY A 93 -1.44 4.80 7.18
CA GLY A 93 -0.74 3.69 6.52
C GLY A 93 0.16 2.81 7.41
N PHE A 94 0.19 3.06 8.72
CA PHE A 94 1.04 2.36 9.69
C PHE A 94 2.51 2.34 9.25
N LEU A 95 3.17 1.17 9.25
CA LEU A 95 4.51 1.00 8.73
C LEU A 95 4.47 0.51 7.28
N VAL A 96 3.89 -0.68 7.04
CA VAL A 96 4.08 -1.37 5.75
C VAL A 96 3.45 -0.60 4.59
N ASN A 97 2.18 -0.16 4.72
CA ASN A 97 1.53 0.56 3.63
C ASN A 97 2.15 1.95 3.45
N ARG A 98 2.51 2.63 4.54
CA ARG A 98 3.18 3.92 4.49
C ARG A 98 4.48 3.85 3.69
N VAL A 99 5.30 2.81 3.89
CA VAL A 99 6.57 2.62 3.17
C VAL A 99 6.36 2.10 1.74
N LEU A 100 5.39 1.21 1.52
CA LEU A 100 5.17 0.54 0.24
C LEU A 100 4.54 1.45 -0.82
N PHE A 101 3.62 2.32 -0.44
CA PHE A 101 2.80 3.05 -1.41
C PHE A 101 3.55 4.11 -2.22
N PRO A 102 4.51 4.88 -1.69
CA PRO A 102 5.36 5.75 -2.51
C PRO A 102 6.01 4.98 -3.68
N TYR A 103 6.46 3.75 -3.43
CA TYR A 103 7.03 2.86 -4.43
C TYR A 103 6.03 2.41 -5.51
N LEU A 104 4.80 2.08 -5.12
CA LEU A 104 3.76 1.66 -6.07
C LEU A 104 3.26 2.83 -6.92
N LEU A 105 3.03 3.98 -6.28
CA LEU A 105 2.50 5.17 -6.95
C LEU A 105 3.53 5.74 -7.94
N ASP A 106 4.81 5.81 -7.56
CA ASP A 106 5.87 6.23 -8.47
C ASP A 106 6.06 5.24 -9.63
N ALA A 107 5.93 3.92 -9.40
CA ALA A 107 5.95 2.94 -10.49
C ALA A 107 4.80 3.14 -11.50
N ALA A 108 3.60 3.49 -11.03
CA ALA A 108 2.49 3.86 -11.91
C ALA A 108 2.77 5.16 -12.68
N GLU A 109 3.40 6.15 -12.05
CA GLU A 109 3.84 7.39 -12.70
C GLU A 109 4.93 7.15 -13.76
N LEU A 110 5.87 6.22 -13.51
CA LEU A 110 6.88 5.80 -14.49
C LEU A 110 6.23 5.14 -15.71
N PHE A 111 5.21 4.32 -15.49
CA PHE A 111 4.42 3.74 -16.56
C PHE A 111 3.68 4.81 -17.37
N GLU A 112 3.04 5.76 -16.68
CA GLU A 112 2.36 6.91 -17.30
C GLU A 112 3.33 7.77 -18.13
N SER A 113 4.58 7.91 -17.66
CA SER A 113 5.68 8.61 -18.35
C SER A 113 6.27 7.84 -19.53
N GLY A 114 5.79 6.62 -19.79
CA GLY A 114 6.06 5.86 -21.00
C GLY A 114 6.96 4.63 -20.83
N VAL A 115 7.43 4.32 -19.62
CA VAL A 115 8.27 3.14 -19.37
C VAL A 115 7.40 1.86 -19.45
N ASP A 116 7.89 0.81 -20.12
CA ASP A 116 7.16 -0.45 -20.25
C ASP A 116 6.92 -1.12 -18.90
N ALA A 117 5.71 -1.63 -18.67
CA ALA A 117 5.34 -2.29 -17.41
C ALA A 117 6.26 -3.50 -17.09
N GLU A 118 6.53 -4.33 -18.10
CA GLU A 118 7.44 -5.47 -17.96
C GLU A 118 8.87 -5.04 -17.64
N ARG A 119 9.29 -3.87 -18.10
CA ARG A 119 10.64 -3.34 -17.82
C ARG A 119 10.74 -2.87 -16.37
N ILE A 120 9.74 -2.13 -15.88
CA ILE A 120 9.67 -1.73 -14.47
C ILE A 120 9.65 -2.97 -13.59
N ASP A 121 8.71 -3.89 -13.83
CA ASP A 121 8.54 -5.07 -12.99
C ASP A 121 9.75 -5.99 -13.00
N ARG A 122 10.37 -6.21 -14.17
CA ARG A 122 11.56 -7.06 -14.28
C ARG A 122 12.73 -6.46 -13.51
N ALA A 123 12.99 -5.17 -13.63
CA ALA A 123 14.12 -4.53 -12.94
C ALA A 123 14.04 -4.71 -11.41
N LEU A 124 12.84 -4.62 -10.84
CA LEU A 124 12.64 -4.77 -9.39
C LEU A 124 12.70 -6.24 -8.93
N VAL A 125 12.23 -7.17 -9.77
CA VAL A 125 12.37 -8.61 -9.51
C VAL A 125 13.84 -9.03 -9.59
N GLU A 126 14.59 -8.56 -10.59
CA GLU A 126 16.02 -8.83 -10.73
C GLU A 126 16.83 -8.23 -9.58
N TRP A 127 16.41 -7.09 -9.03
CA TRP A 127 17.00 -6.52 -7.83
C TRP A 127 16.76 -7.38 -6.57
N GLY A 128 15.65 -8.10 -6.50
CA GLY A 128 15.36 -9.04 -5.41
C GLY A 128 13.93 -9.01 -4.87
N MET A 129 13.06 -8.14 -5.40
CA MET A 129 11.66 -8.11 -4.98
C MET A 129 10.92 -9.38 -5.43
N PRO A 130 9.99 -9.93 -4.63
CA PRO A 130 9.25 -11.13 -4.98
C PRO A 130 8.29 -10.90 -6.16
N MET A 131 7.89 -9.65 -6.39
CA MET A 131 6.96 -9.24 -7.41
C MET A 131 7.24 -7.80 -7.85
N GLY A 132 7.12 -7.54 -9.15
CA GLY A 132 7.19 -6.19 -9.69
C GLY A 132 6.04 -5.29 -9.22
N PRO A 133 6.26 -3.99 -9.10
CA PRO A 133 5.29 -3.06 -8.51
C PRO A 133 3.95 -3.00 -9.26
N LEU A 134 3.94 -3.01 -10.59
CA LEU A 134 2.71 -2.87 -11.35
C LEU A 134 1.87 -4.14 -11.29
N ARG A 135 2.52 -5.31 -11.33
CA ARG A 135 1.85 -6.57 -11.04
C ARG A 135 1.32 -6.60 -9.60
N LEU A 136 2.07 -6.07 -8.63
CA LEU A 136 1.61 -6.01 -7.24
C LEU A 136 0.37 -5.12 -7.09
N ILE A 137 0.31 -3.97 -7.80
CA ILE A 137 -0.91 -3.15 -7.87
C ILE A 137 -2.10 -3.97 -8.38
N ASP A 138 -1.92 -4.78 -9.43
CA ASP A 138 -2.99 -5.63 -9.95
C ASP A 138 -3.43 -6.72 -8.97
N GLU A 139 -2.52 -7.27 -8.15
CA GLU A 139 -2.85 -8.26 -7.10
C GLU A 139 -3.59 -7.60 -5.92
N ILE A 140 -3.19 -6.40 -5.52
CA ILE A 140 -3.87 -5.60 -4.48
C ILE A 140 -5.24 -5.17 -4.97
N GLY A 141 -5.31 -4.68 -6.20
CA GLY A 141 -6.46 -4.04 -6.82
C GLY A 141 -6.22 -2.54 -7.04
N VAL A 142 -6.56 -2.06 -8.24
CA VAL A 142 -6.36 -0.64 -8.62
C VAL A 142 -7.20 0.30 -7.75
N ASP A 143 -8.46 -0.07 -7.47
CA ASP A 143 -9.35 0.69 -6.60
C ASP A 143 -8.83 0.80 -5.16
N ILE A 144 -8.35 -0.30 -4.59
CA ILE A 144 -7.75 -0.32 -3.26
C ILE A 144 -6.47 0.54 -3.24
N THR A 145 -5.68 0.47 -4.32
CA THR A 145 -4.46 1.28 -4.45
C THR A 145 -4.79 2.77 -4.47
N ILE A 146 -5.84 3.18 -5.19
CA ILE A 146 -6.34 4.56 -5.22
C ILE A 146 -6.84 4.99 -3.83
N ASP A 147 -7.60 4.13 -3.13
CA ASP A 147 -8.16 4.46 -1.81
C ASP A 147 -7.07 4.70 -0.76
N ILE A 148 -6.04 3.84 -0.74
CA ILE A 148 -4.90 4.00 0.18
C ILE A 148 -4.04 5.18 -0.25
N GLY A 149 -3.75 5.35 -1.55
CA GLY A 149 -3.01 6.51 -2.07
C GLY A 149 -3.67 7.83 -1.68
N ASN A 150 -4.97 7.99 -1.89
CA ASN A 150 -5.72 9.18 -1.46
C ASN A 150 -5.69 9.41 0.06
N THR A 151 -5.62 8.33 0.86
CA THR A 151 -5.51 8.42 2.32
C THR A 151 -4.13 8.95 2.72
N LEU A 152 -3.08 8.47 2.06
CA LEU A 152 -1.70 8.89 2.29
C LEU A 152 -1.44 10.30 1.76
N GLU A 153 -1.96 10.66 0.59
CA GLU A 153 -1.84 12.00 0.02
C GLU A 153 -2.46 13.07 0.94
N LYS A 154 -3.60 12.76 1.58
CA LYS A 154 -4.19 13.66 2.60
C LYS A 154 -3.30 13.85 3.83
N ALA A 155 -2.53 12.83 4.19
CA ALA A 155 -1.68 12.85 5.38
C ALA A 155 -0.30 13.47 5.10
N TYR A 156 0.30 13.16 3.94
CA TYR A 156 1.69 13.44 3.66
C TYR A 156 1.93 14.27 2.38
N GLY A 157 0.85 14.64 1.68
CA GLY A 157 0.86 15.55 0.54
C GLY A 157 1.20 14.89 -0.80
N GLN A 158 1.64 15.72 -1.75
CA GLN A 158 1.78 15.38 -3.18
C GLN A 158 2.71 14.19 -3.46
N ARG A 159 3.58 13.80 -2.53
CA ARG A 159 4.50 12.67 -2.71
C ARG A 159 3.78 11.31 -2.82
N ASP A 160 2.55 11.23 -2.34
CA ASP A 160 1.69 10.04 -2.40
C ASP A 160 0.54 10.23 -3.38
N HIS A 161 0.73 11.07 -4.41
CA HIS A 161 -0.29 11.37 -5.41
C HIS A 161 -0.65 10.14 -6.25
N VAL A 162 -1.95 10.00 -6.52
CA VAL A 162 -2.47 8.93 -7.37
C VAL A 162 -2.30 9.27 -8.84
N ALA A 163 -1.46 8.51 -9.55
CA ALA A 163 -1.24 8.65 -10.99
C ALA A 163 -2.54 8.55 -11.80
N ALA A 164 -2.65 9.34 -12.88
CA ALA A 164 -3.87 9.41 -13.70
C ALA A 164 -4.20 8.08 -14.38
N VAL A 165 -3.17 7.27 -14.69
CA VAL A 165 -3.36 5.91 -15.23
C VAL A 165 -4.18 5.02 -14.30
N LEU A 166 -4.02 5.15 -12.97
CA LEU A 166 -4.78 4.35 -11.99
C LEU A 166 -6.26 4.74 -12.02
N LEU A 167 -6.55 6.05 -12.05
CA LEU A 167 -7.92 6.57 -12.15
C LEU A 167 -8.60 6.08 -13.44
N TRP A 168 -7.89 6.13 -14.57
CA TRP A 168 -8.40 5.63 -15.83
C TRP A 168 -8.68 4.12 -15.79
N LEU A 169 -7.76 3.32 -15.23
CA LEU A 169 -7.95 1.88 -15.07
C LEU A 169 -9.19 1.55 -14.22
N ARG A 170 -9.42 2.30 -13.15
CA ARG A 170 -10.65 2.19 -12.34
C ARG A 170 -11.89 2.50 -13.16
N ASP A 171 -11.88 3.59 -13.91
CA ASP A 171 -13.04 4.02 -14.72
C ASP A 171 -13.35 3.03 -15.86
N GLN A 172 -12.37 2.25 -16.30
CA GLN A 172 -12.53 1.15 -17.25
C GLN A 172 -12.85 -0.21 -16.59
N GLU A 173 -13.08 -0.25 -15.27
CA GLU A 173 -13.30 -1.47 -14.47
C GLU A 173 -12.14 -2.51 -14.57
N MET A 174 -10.95 -2.04 -14.94
CA MET A 174 -9.72 -2.81 -15.00
C MET A 174 -9.01 -2.76 -13.64
N LEU A 175 -9.61 -3.42 -12.65
CA LEU A 175 -9.18 -3.39 -11.25
C LEU A 175 -8.09 -4.42 -10.90
N GLY A 176 -7.38 -4.97 -11.87
CA GLY A 176 -6.30 -5.94 -11.67
C GLY A 176 -6.77 -7.40 -11.77
N ARG A 177 -6.14 -8.29 -11.00
CA ARG A 177 -6.39 -9.74 -11.10
C ARG A 177 -7.85 -10.10 -10.83
N LYS A 178 -8.53 -9.38 -9.94
CA LYS A 178 -9.92 -9.67 -9.55
C LYS A 178 -10.94 -9.46 -10.67
N THR A 179 -10.67 -8.56 -11.62
CA THR A 179 -11.51 -8.37 -12.82
C THR A 179 -10.89 -8.95 -14.09
N GLY A 180 -9.73 -9.61 -13.97
CA GLY A 180 -9.01 -10.23 -15.08
C GLY A 180 -8.18 -9.26 -15.92
N ALA A 181 -8.14 -7.96 -15.59
CA ALA A 181 -7.34 -6.96 -16.29
C ALA A 181 -6.99 -5.76 -15.40
N GLY A 182 -5.77 -5.25 -15.56
CA GLY A 182 -5.23 -4.03 -14.97
C GLY A 182 -4.03 -3.57 -15.82
N PHE A 183 -2.85 -3.43 -15.22
CA PHE A 183 -1.59 -3.27 -15.98
C PHE A 183 -1.30 -4.47 -16.87
N TYR A 184 -1.70 -5.66 -16.42
CA TYR A 184 -1.66 -6.91 -17.18
C TYR A 184 -3.06 -7.45 -17.44
N LYS A 185 -3.20 -8.31 -18.45
CA LYS A 185 -4.37 -9.16 -18.66
C LYS A 185 -4.12 -10.54 -18.09
N TYR A 186 -5.15 -11.11 -17.45
CA TYR A 186 -5.08 -12.37 -16.74
C TYR A 186 -6.04 -13.40 -17.34
N GLU A 187 -5.50 -14.50 -17.84
CA GLU A 187 -6.26 -15.66 -18.32
C GLU A 187 -5.86 -16.88 -17.49
N GLY A 188 -6.58 -17.08 -16.38
CA GLY A 188 -6.24 -18.08 -15.37
C GLY A 188 -4.86 -17.81 -14.76
N LYS A 189 -3.88 -18.67 -15.06
CA LYS A 189 -2.48 -18.50 -14.61
C LYS A 189 -1.62 -17.71 -15.60
N LYS A 190 -2.08 -17.50 -16.83
CA LYS A 190 -1.31 -16.74 -17.83
C LYS A 190 -1.50 -15.25 -17.56
N GLN A 191 -0.41 -14.51 -17.69
CA GLN A 191 -0.42 -13.06 -17.70
C GLN A 191 0.24 -12.57 -18.99
N ALA A 192 -0.25 -11.46 -19.52
CA ALA A 192 0.36 -10.75 -20.64
C ALA A 192 0.16 -9.24 -20.45
N PRO A 193 1.06 -8.38 -20.96
CA PRO A 193 0.88 -6.94 -20.91
C PRO A 193 -0.48 -6.51 -21.45
N ASN A 194 -1.13 -5.56 -20.80
CA ASN A 194 -2.41 -5.05 -21.28
C ASN A 194 -2.19 -4.15 -22.50
N ASN A 195 -2.33 -4.73 -23.69
CA ASN A 195 -2.15 -4.03 -24.97
C ASN A 195 -3.04 -2.78 -25.16
N LEU A 196 -4.14 -2.65 -24.41
CA LEU A 196 -4.95 -1.43 -24.42
C LEU A 196 -4.17 -0.25 -23.83
N LEU A 197 -3.49 -0.46 -22.71
CA LEU A 197 -2.61 0.55 -22.11
C LEU A 197 -1.40 0.85 -23.01
N VAL A 198 -0.81 -0.18 -23.61
CA VAL A 198 0.35 -0.03 -24.53
C VAL A 198 -0.03 0.80 -25.78
N ARG A 199 -1.28 0.72 -26.24
CA ARG A 199 -1.80 1.52 -27.36
C ARG A 199 -2.22 2.92 -26.91
N SER A 200 -2.90 3.07 -25.78
CA SER A 200 -3.20 4.37 -25.17
C SER A 200 -1.93 5.16 -24.83
N ARG A 201 -0.80 4.47 -24.59
CA ARG A 201 0.55 5.06 -24.51
C ARG A 201 0.95 5.88 -25.74
N ARG A 202 0.52 5.47 -26.93
CA ARG A 202 0.74 6.23 -28.17
C ARG A 202 -0.20 7.44 -28.28
N GLY A 203 -1.39 7.36 -27.68
CA GLY A 203 -2.32 8.49 -27.55
C GLY A 203 -1.80 9.57 -26.58
N PHE A 204 -1.10 9.19 -25.49
CA PHE A 204 -0.41 10.13 -24.59
C PHE A 204 0.77 10.86 -25.28
N HIS A 205 1.29 10.31 -26.38
CA HIS A 205 2.34 10.90 -27.21
C HIS A 205 1.85 11.15 -28.65
N ARG A 206 0.75 11.89 -28.83
CA ARG A 206 0.26 12.45 -30.11
C ARG A 206 0.68 11.65 -31.37
N GLU A 207 0.03 10.52 -31.64
CA GLU A 207 -0.20 10.06 -33.02
C GLU A 207 -1.70 9.79 -33.23
N PRO A 208 -2.28 10.23 -34.37
CA PRO A 208 -3.72 10.48 -34.51
C PRO A 208 -4.51 9.24 -34.93
N GLU A 209 -4.25 8.06 -34.38
CA GLU A 209 -5.06 6.88 -34.72
C GLU A 209 -5.08 5.82 -33.59
N GLY A 210 -6.19 5.80 -32.85
CA GLY A 210 -6.66 4.60 -32.15
C GLY A 210 -6.66 4.64 -30.63
N VAL A 211 -7.89 4.72 -30.08
CA VAL A 211 -8.33 4.59 -28.68
C VAL A 211 -8.31 5.90 -27.88
N GLU A 212 -9.50 6.30 -27.39
CA GLU A 212 -9.71 7.41 -26.45
C GLU A 212 -9.09 7.07 -25.08
N GLY A 213 -7.79 7.34 -24.93
CA GLY A 213 -7.13 7.49 -23.64
C GLY A 213 -7.14 8.95 -23.17
N PRO A 214 -6.83 9.24 -21.90
CA PRO A 214 -6.72 10.61 -21.42
C PRO A 214 -5.70 11.41 -22.27
N ASN A 215 -5.99 12.67 -22.60
CA ASN A 215 -5.04 13.52 -23.29
C ASN A 215 -4.07 14.13 -22.25
N ILE A 216 -3.01 13.40 -21.90
CA ILE A 216 -2.02 13.83 -20.90
C ILE A 216 -1.03 14.79 -21.58
N PRO A 217 -0.81 16.02 -21.05
CA PRO A 217 0.11 16.98 -21.66
C PRO A 217 1.54 16.42 -21.75
N PRO A 218 2.25 16.60 -22.88
CA PRO A 218 3.60 16.06 -23.08
C PRO A 218 4.69 16.70 -22.20
N ASP A 219 4.33 17.67 -21.35
CA ASP A 219 5.25 18.47 -20.55
C ASP A 219 5.16 18.23 -19.03
N SER A 220 4.29 17.34 -18.55
CA SER A 220 4.14 17.12 -17.09
C SER A 220 5.31 16.33 -16.46
N HIS A 221 5.94 15.41 -17.18
CA HIS A 221 7.02 14.57 -16.63
C HIS A 221 8.19 14.42 -17.63
N ARG A 222 8.86 15.54 -17.92
CA ARG A 222 10.17 15.52 -18.59
C ARG A 222 11.28 15.48 -17.54
N ASP A 223 11.48 14.35 -16.87
CA ASP A 223 12.82 14.04 -16.39
C ASP A 223 13.52 13.22 -17.48
N PRO A 224 14.40 13.81 -18.31
CA PRO A 224 15.12 13.10 -19.37
C PRO A 224 15.99 11.95 -18.84
N ARG A 225 16.23 11.87 -17.52
CA ARG A 225 16.85 10.71 -16.87
C ARG A 225 15.95 9.49 -16.85
N LEU A 226 14.63 9.58 -17.08
CA LEU A 226 13.71 8.43 -17.09
C LEU A 226 13.88 7.49 -18.29
N ARG A 227 14.81 7.82 -19.20
CA ARG A 227 15.33 6.91 -20.23
C ARG A 227 16.55 6.10 -19.75
N SER A 228 16.82 6.12 -18.45
CA SER A 228 18.02 5.57 -17.82
C SER A 228 18.14 4.06 -17.87
N ASN A 229 19.33 3.56 -17.55
CA ASN A 229 19.64 2.15 -17.38
C ASN A 229 18.77 1.51 -16.27
N GLU A 230 18.70 0.17 -16.23
CA GLU A 230 17.84 -0.55 -15.27
C GLU A 230 18.22 -0.26 -13.80
N GLU A 231 19.48 0.07 -13.54
CA GLU A 231 19.99 0.42 -12.21
C GLU A 231 19.38 1.71 -11.65
N GLU A 232 19.33 2.80 -12.43
CA GLU A 232 18.74 4.07 -11.99
C GLU A 232 17.22 3.96 -11.74
N LEU A 233 16.51 3.18 -12.56
CA LEU A 233 15.09 2.91 -12.37
C LEU A 233 14.85 2.19 -11.04
N THR A 234 15.64 1.15 -10.78
CA THR A 234 15.59 0.39 -9.53
C THR A 234 15.93 1.27 -8.33
N HIS A 235 17.03 2.03 -8.39
CA HIS A 235 17.43 2.92 -7.30
C HIS A 235 16.36 3.97 -6.98
N ARG A 236 15.72 4.56 -8.00
CA ARG A 236 14.62 5.52 -7.79
C ARG A 236 13.53 4.90 -6.91
N LEU A 237 13.05 3.72 -7.28
CA LEU A 237 11.93 3.07 -6.61
C LEU A 237 12.30 2.53 -5.23
N ILE A 238 13.47 1.91 -5.08
CA ILE A 238 13.93 1.37 -3.80
C ILE A 238 14.25 2.50 -2.81
N PHE A 239 14.86 3.59 -3.25
CA PHE A 239 15.18 4.71 -2.35
C PHE A 239 13.93 5.42 -1.82
N LEU A 240 12.78 5.35 -2.51
CA LEU A 240 11.52 5.82 -1.94
C LEU A 240 11.13 5.01 -0.70
N MET A 241 11.22 3.68 -0.78
CA MET A 241 10.95 2.80 0.37
C MET A 241 11.95 3.04 1.50
N VAL A 242 13.25 3.09 1.19
CA VAL A 242 14.30 3.29 2.21
C VAL A 242 14.14 4.64 2.91
N ASN A 243 13.90 5.71 2.16
CA ASN A 243 13.69 7.04 2.74
C ASN A 243 12.42 7.09 3.61
N GLU A 244 11.34 6.42 3.19
CA GLU A 244 10.12 6.41 3.99
C GLU A 244 10.24 5.54 5.24
N ALA A 245 10.96 4.42 5.17
CA ALA A 245 11.27 3.60 6.33
C ALA A 245 12.10 4.40 7.35
N ALA A 246 13.10 5.16 6.89
CA ALA A 246 13.89 6.04 7.75
C ALA A 246 13.01 7.09 8.45
N ARG A 247 12.05 7.70 7.74
CA ARG A 247 11.07 8.63 8.36
C ARG A 247 10.17 7.93 9.38
N CYS A 248 9.73 6.69 9.10
CA CYS A 248 8.94 5.93 10.05
C CYS A 248 9.69 5.70 11.37
N VAL A 249 11.00 5.46 11.31
CA VAL A 249 11.84 5.37 12.51
C VAL A 249 12.00 6.73 13.19
N GLU A 250 12.33 7.79 12.44
CA GLU A 250 12.53 9.14 12.97
C GLU A 250 11.28 9.70 13.66
N GLU A 251 10.10 9.45 13.09
CA GLU A 251 8.81 9.87 13.65
C GLU A 251 8.29 8.94 14.75
N GLY A 252 9.00 7.84 15.03
CA GLY A 252 8.61 6.86 16.04
C GLY A 252 7.35 6.08 15.66
N VAL A 253 7.09 5.85 14.36
CA VAL A 253 6.07 4.86 13.94
C VAL A 253 6.47 3.47 14.42
N VAL A 254 7.77 3.17 14.41
CA VAL A 254 8.37 1.99 15.05
C VAL A 254 9.42 2.43 16.07
N ASP A 255 9.78 1.54 16.99
CA ASP A 255 10.74 1.85 18.05
C ASP A 255 12.22 1.73 17.59
N SER A 256 12.49 0.93 16.56
CA SER A 256 13.84 0.68 16.07
C SER A 256 13.92 0.48 14.54
N PRO A 257 15.08 0.72 13.91
CA PRO A 257 15.32 0.33 12.51
C PRO A 257 15.09 -1.16 12.26
N GLU A 258 15.44 -2.02 13.21
CA GLU A 258 15.25 -3.46 13.09
C GLU A 258 13.77 -3.85 12.98
N ASP A 259 12.88 -3.13 13.68
CA ASP A 259 11.43 -3.33 13.56
C ASP A 259 10.91 -2.89 12.18
N ALA A 260 11.45 -1.81 11.62
CA ALA A 260 11.13 -1.38 10.26
C ALA A 260 11.55 -2.44 9.24
N ASP A 261 12.81 -2.88 9.28
CA ASP A 261 13.36 -3.89 8.38
C ASP A 261 12.55 -5.19 8.48
N TYR A 262 12.29 -5.64 9.70
CA TYR A 262 11.51 -6.84 9.98
C TYR A 262 10.08 -6.76 9.40
N GLY A 263 9.40 -5.63 9.61
CA GLY A 263 8.08 -5.36 9.05
C GLY A 263 8.09 -5.36 7.53
N MET A 264 9.09 -4.74 6.89
CA MET A 264 9.18 -4.67 5.43
C MET A 264 9.53 -6.01 4.80
N ILE A 265 10.46 -6.77 5.40
CA ILE A 265 10.83 -8.11 4.92
C ILE A 265 9.62 -9.05 5.00
N LEU A 266 8.90 -9.11 6.12
CA LEU A 266 7.78 -10.03 6.25
C LEU A 266 6.47 -9.56 5.62
N GLY A 267 6.27 -8.25 5.53
CA GLY A 267 5.05 -7.64 4.99
C GLY A 267 5.07 -7.55 3.48
N THR A 268 6.20 -7.19 2.90
CA THR A 268 6.34 -6.94 1.44
C THR A 268 7.24 -7.95 0.74
N GLY A 269 8.06 -8.70 1.48
CA GLY A 269 9.12 -9.52 0.93
C GLY A 269 10.32 -8.70 0.47
N PHE A 270 10.55 -7.53 1.06
CA PHE A 270 11.74 -6.71 0.78
C PHE A 270 13.00 -7.57 0.85
N ALA A 271 13.89 -7.42 -0.13
CA ALA A 271 15.03 -8.30 -0.32
C ALA A 271 15.92 -8.31 0.96
N PRO A 272 16.12 -9.49 1.59
CA PRO A 272 16.91 -9.62 2.81
C PRO A 272 18.42 -9.62 2.55
#